data_AF-A0A931D1R4-F1
#
_entry.id   AF-A0A931D1R4-F1
#
_cell.length_a   1.000
_cell.length_b   1.000
_cell.length_c   1.000
_cell.angle_alpha   90.00
_cell.angle_beta   90.00
_cell.angle_gamma   90.00
#
_symmetry.space_group_name_H-M   'P 1'
#
loop_
_entity.id
_entity.type
_entity.pdbx_description
1 polymer ?
#
loop_
_entity_poly.entity_id
_entity_poly.type
_entity_poly.pdbx_seq_one_letter_code
_entity_poly.pdbx_strand_id
1 'polypeptide(L)'
;MTFDPGTLSMLDSILEHNKHLEQRIVEKQQAIEESTSETEKNNLAAELERLDKMLSSSRQDFERIATGVDISLFTEKKEAPFNWKEELVSLIKPGIMELKQATQKARQKADLKEELSRYQELKPVAHQANENLMALIARTEDARLKERLEKLVPEWKGQERQLLSRLEITQMQLMEMESEEKSILETSQNSIKQFFKTRGLFLFVALIACIGIVLLLRVAYLFLIKRIPGYQSVYRPFHLRAMDLLYRVVSVLSALLAVILVFYLFEDWVLLSLAIIFLLGLAWTVKNTLPRFVHQSRLILNIGAVREGERLVYQGVPWLVKKINFFSVLENPDIGQTLRLPIEELMDLISRPFQKHEPWFPCRKNDWVILSDGTRGCVTSLSHEMVELVLRGGAKKVYQTSD
;
A
#
# COMPACT_ATOMS: atom_id res chain seq x y z
N MET A 1 53.09 0.79 24.38
CA MET A 1 53.74 2.10 24.59
C MET A 1 54.77 1.93 25.70
N THR A 2 56.01 2.35 25.45
CA THR A 2 57.07 2.36 26.46
C THR A 2 56.81 3.52 27.41
N PHE A 3 56.35 3.24 28.63
CA PHE A 3 56.23 4.27 29.67
C PHE A 3 57.63 4.81 30.00
N ASP A 4 57.80 6.13 29.84
CA ASP A 4 59.04 6.85 30.12
C ASP A 4 59.26 7.00 31.64
N PRO A 5 60.51 7.15 32.11
CA PRO A 5 60.81 7.40 33.53
C PRO A 5 60.04 8.60 34.11
N GLY A 6 59.63 9.56 33.27
CA GLY A 6 58.81 10.70 33.65
C GLY A 6 57.38 10.35 34.09
N THR A 7 56.81 9.22 33.64
CA THR A 7 55.44 8.83 34.01
C THR A 7 55.35 8.45 35.48
N LEU A 8 56.34 7.73 36.02
CA LEU A 8 56.38 7.36 37.45
C LEU A 8 56.52 8.59 38.35
N SER A 9 57.38 9.55 37.96
CA SER A 9 57.54 10.82 38.68
C SER A 9 56.27 11.68 38.64
N MET A 10 55.53 11.66 37.52
CA MET A 10 54.26 12.38 37.38
C MET A 10 53.16 11.75 38.24
N LEU A 11 53.07 10.42 38.28
CA LEU A 11 52.14 9.70 39.15
C LEU A 11 52.41 9.95 40.63
N ASP A 12 53.68 9.98 41.03
CA ASP A 12 54.09 10.30 42.40
C ASP A 12 53.73 11.75 42.80
N SER A 13 53.96 12.71 41.88
CA SER A 13 53.57 14.11 42.07
C SER A 13 52.05 14.28 42.26
N ILE A 14 51.25 13.52 41.50
CA ILE A 14 49.79 13.52 41.62
C ILE A 14 49.34 12.85 42.93
N LEU A 15 50.05 11.82 43.40
CA LEU A 15 49.79 11.19 44.69
C LEU A 15 50.01 12.14 45.86
N GLU A 16 51.12 12.88 45.88
CA GLU A 16 51.38 13.91 46.90
C GLU A 16 50.35 15.07 46.82
N HIS A 17 49.94 15.46 45.60
CA HIS A 17 48.87 16.43 45.43
C HIS A 17 47.53 15.95 46.00
N ASN A 18 47.14 14.71 45.72
CA ASN A 18 45.93 14.09 46.26
C ASN A 18 45.94 14.04 47.78
N LYS A 19 47.06 13.66 48.38
CA LYS A 19 47.23 13.63 49.84
C LYS A 19 47.06 15.00 50.47
N HIS A 20 47.64 16.03 49.87
CA HIS A 20 47.48 17.41 50.34
C HIS A 20 46.04 17.92 50.19
N LEU A 21 45.33 17.54 49.11
CA LEU A 21 43.90 17.84 48.96
C LEU A 21 43.04 17.12 50.00
N GLU A 22 43.30 15.84 50.27
CA GLU A 22 42.61 15.07 51.32
C GLU A 22 42.81 15.70 52.70
N GLN A 23 44.04 16.11 53.03
CA GLN A 23 44.32 16.79 54.29
C GLN A 23 43.54 18.10 54.42
N ARG A 24 43.48 18.91 53.35
CA ARG A 24 42.69 20.15 53.35
C ARG A 24 41.19 19.91 53.48
N ILE A 25 40.66 18.83 52.90
CA ILE A 25 39.26 18.45 53.05
C ILE A 25 38.97 18.12 54.52
N VAL A 26 39.84 17.35 55.19
CA VAL A 26 39.68 17.01 56.61
C VAL A 26 39.76 18.27 57.50
N GLU A 27 40.73 19.15 57.26
CA GLU A 27 40.87 20.42 57.98
C GLU A 27 39.62 21.31 57.81
N LYS A 28 39.03 21.34 56.60
CA LYS A 28 37.81 22.10 56.31
C LYS A 28 36.56 21.46 56.89
N GLN A 29 36.47 20.13 56.94
CA GLN A 29 35.38 19.42 57.62
C GLN A 29 35.39 19.74 59.13
N GLN A 30 36.57 19.72 59.77
CA GLN A 30 36.72 20.11 61.17
C GLN A 30 36.34 21.58 61.40
N ALA A 31 36.74 22.49 60.51
CA ALA A 31 36.36 23.90 60.60
C ALA A 31 34.84 24.14 60.45
N ILE A 32 34.13 23.30 59.69
CA ILE A 32 32.66 23.34 59.58
C ILE A 32 31.99 22.89 60.88
N GLU A 33 32.55 21.88 61.55
CA GLU A 33 32.06 21.36 62.83
C GLU A 33 32.27 22.35 63.99
N GLU A 34 33.38 23.11 63.96
CA GLU A 34 33.74 24.10 65.00
C GLU A 34 33.06 25.47 64.82
N SER A 35 32.59 25.80 63.61
CA SER A 35 31.96 27.11 63.34
C SER A 35 30.54 27.22 63.91
N THR A 36 30.22 28.38 64.49
CA THR A 36 28.91 28.71 65.06
C THR A 36 28.03 29.60 64.16
N SER A 37 28.56 30.06 63.01
CA SER A 37 27.86 30.97 62.09
C SER A 37 27.36 30.27 60.83
N GLU A 38 26.07 30.40 60.53
CA GLU A 38 25.43 29.78 59.35
C GLU A 38 26.01 30.26 58.01
N THR A 39 26.45 31.53 57.96
CA THR A 39 27.09 32.10 56.76
C THR A 39 28.50 31.56 56.53
N GLU A 40 29.22 31.25 57.61
CA GLU A 40 30.57 30.68 57.54
C GLU A 40 30.51 29.20 57.14
N LYS A 41 29.53 28.45 57.66
CA LYS A 41 29.25 27.06 57.24
C LYS A 41 28.94 26.94 55.75
N ASN A 42 28.12 27.83 55.21
CA ASN A 42 27.77 27.81 53.79
C ASN A 42 28.98 28.11 52.88
N ASN A 43 29.84 29.04 53.27
CA ASN A 43 31.08 29.33 52.53
C ASN A 43 32.06 28.17 52.59
N LEU A 44 32.25 27.56 53.76
CA LEU A 44 33.11 26.39 53.93
C LEU A 44 32.57 25.17 53.17
N ALA A 45 31.25 24.98 53.12
CA ALA A 45 30.63 23.91 52.33
C ALA A 45 30.85 24.08 50.82
N ALA A 46 30.75 25.31 50.29
CA ALA A 46 31.04 25.59 48.89
C ALA A 46 32.54 25.40 48.56
N GLU A 47 33.43 25.70 49.51
CA GLU A 47 34.87 25.45 49.38
C GLU A 47 35.18 23.95 49.45
N LEU A 48 34.49 23.20 50.31
CA LEU A 48 34.56 21.74 50.39
C LEU A 48 34.14 21.09 49.07
N GLU A 49 33.01 21.51 48.48
CA GLU A 49 32.55 21.01 47.19
C GLU A 49 33.56 21.26 46.06
N ARG A 50 34.26 22.41 46.10
CA ARG A 50 35.35 22.70 45.15
C ARG A 50 36.55 21.78 45.37
N LEU A 51 36.96 21.57 46.62
CA LEU A 51 38.07 20.67 46.95
C LEU A 51 37.75 19.21 46.57
N ASP A 52 36.52 18.75 46.80
CA ASP A 52 36.06 17.43 46.39
C ASP A 52 36.07 17.27 44.86
N LYS A 53 35.64 18.30 44.11
CA LYS A 53 35.74 18.30 42.65
C LYS A 53 37.20 18.24 42.18
N MET A 54 38.09 18.99 42.81
CA MET A 54 39.53 18.98 42.48
C MET A 54 40.19 17.64 42.81
N LEU A 55 39.84 17.01 43.94
CA LEU A 55 40.32 15.69 44.31
C LEU A 55 39.81 14.62 43.33
N SER A 56 38.54 14.70 42.95
CA SER A 56 37.95 13.80 41.96
C SER A 56 38.63 13.91 40.60
N SER A 57 38.86 15.14 40.10
CA SER A 57 39.57 15.35 38.84
C SER A 57 41.02 14.88 38.91
N SER A 58 41.71 15.12 40.03
CA SER A 58 43.10 14.69 40.20
C SER A 58 43.23 13.16 40.30
N ARG A 59 42.24 12.47 40.89
CA ARG A 59 42.15 11.00 40.87
C ARG A 59 41.88 10.46 39.47
N GLN A 60 41.00 11.10 38.69
CA GLN A 60 40.78 10.74 37.28
C GLN A 60 42.03 10.94 36.43
N ASP A 61 42.78 12.03 36.64
CA ASP A 61 44.05 12.26 35.96
C ASP A 61 45.10 11.22 36.34
N PHE A 62 45.20 10.85 37.62
CA PHE A 62 46.06 9.76 38.09
C PHE A 62 45.72 8.45 37.39
N GLU A 63 44.44 8.10 37.35
CA GLU A 63 43.94 6.86 36.74
C GLU A 63 44.17 6.88 35.22
N ARG A 64 43.97 8.02 34.54
CA ARG A 64 44.19 8.17 33.08
C ARG A 64 45.66 7.95 32.74
N ILE A 65 46.56 8.49 33.56
CA ILE A 65 48.01 8.35 33.37
C ILE A 65 48.47 6.93 33.72
N ALA A 66 47.90 6.32 34.76
CA ALA A 66 48.25 4.97 35.18
C ALA A 66 47.73 3.88 34.21
N THR A 67 46.57 4.09 33.61
CA THR A 67 45.97 3.12 32.68
C THR A 67 46.36 3.38 31.23
N GLY A 68 46.77 4.61 30.89
CA GLY A 68 47.11 5.02 29.53
C GLY A 68 45.92 5.06 28.58
N VAL A 69 44.69 5.03 29.09
CA VAL A 69 43.45 5.05 28.31
C VAL A 69 42.56 6.22 28.68
N ASP A 70 41.71 6.64 27.75
CA ASP A 70 40.74 7.70 27.99
C ASP A 70 39.53 7.16 28.77
N ILE A 71 39.49 7.48 30.06
CA ILE A 71 38.43 7.07 31.01
C ILE A 71 37.07 7.66 30.63
N SER A 72 37.06 8.76 29.85
CA SER A 72 35.80 9.39 29.40
C SER A 72 34.98 8.47 28.48
N LEU A 73 35.61 7.50 27.82
CA LEU A 73 34.94 6.51 26.97
C LEU A 73 34.05 5.53 27.75
N PHE A 74 34.41 5.28 29.01
CA PHE A 74 33.69 4.40 29.93
C PHE A 74 32.62 5.14 30.75
N THR A 75 32.63 6.48 30.73
CA THR A 75 31.62 7.30 31.38
C THR A 75 30.39 7.38 30.49
N GLU A 76 29.24 6.86 30.93
CA GLU A 76 27.97 7.02 30.21
C GLU A 76 27.66 8.51 30.00
N LYS A 77 27.84 8.99 28.77
CA LYS A 77 27.23 10.24 28.31
C LYS A 77 25.72 10.04 28.45
N LYS A 78 25.12 10.71 29.43
CA LYS A 78 23.66 10.85 29.49
C LYS A 78 23.21 11.51 28.19
N GLU A 79 22.70 10.71 27.27
CA GLU A 79 22.04 11.23 26.07
C GLU A 79 20.88 12.11 26.52
N ALA A 80 20.76 13.28 25.88
CA ALA A 80 19.73 14.24 26.19
C ALA A 80 18.33 13.61 26.02
N PRO A 81 17.36 13.93 26.88
CA PRO A 81 16.03 13.36 26.77
C PRO A 81 15.39 13.71 25.42
N PHE A 82 15.17 12.70 24.60
CA PHE A 82 14.45 12.81 23.34
C PHE A 82 13.01 13.27 23.60
N ASN A 83 12.73 14.51 23.21
CA ASN A 83 11.53 15.25 23.61
C ASN A 83 10.42 15.04 22.56
N TRP A 84 9.68 13.93 22.67
CA TRP A 84 8.48 13.61 21.85
C TRP A 84 7.37 14.68 21.90
N LYS A 85 7.53 15.71 22.74
CA LYS A 85 6.52 16.72 23.05
C LYS A 85 6.29 17.74 21.93
N GLU A 86 7.08 17.72 20.86
CA GLU A 86 6.92 18.57 19.68
C GLU A 86 6.21 17.88 18.49
N GLU A 87 6.01 16.56 18.50
CA GLU A 87 5.31 15.84 17.41
C GLU A 87 3.91 15.37 17.83
N LEU A 88 2.99 16.31 17.72
CA LEU A 88 1.61 16.18 17.25
C LEU A 88 0.87 14.82 17.44
N VAL A 89 -0.10 14.92 18.35
CA VAL A 89 -1.53 14.63 18.11
C VAL A 89 -2.01 13.18 18.16
N SER A 90 -2.80 12.99 19.21
CA SER A 90 -3.50 11.83 19.73
C SER A 90 -4.74 11.34 18.96
N LEU A 91 -4.83 11.56 17.63
CA LEU A 91 -6.08 11.32 16.88
C LEU A 91 -6.13 10.08 15.98
N ILE A 92 -5.13 9.20 15.97
CA ILE A 92 -5.14 8.04 15.06
C ILE A 92 -4.76 6.78 15.84
N LYS A 93 -5.66 6.35 16.74
CA LYS A 93 -5.36 5.34 17.77
C LYS A 93 -5.36 3.87 17.32
N PRO A 94 -6.12 3.41 16.29
CA PRO A 94 -6.08 1.99 15.94
C PRO A 94 -5.01 1.60 14.91
N GLY A 95 -4.75 2.44 13.89
CA GLY A 95 -3.81 2.11 12.79
C GLY A 95 -2.33 2.35 13.12
N ILE A 96 -2.03 3.23 14.08
CA ILE A 96 -0.63 3.55 14.46
C ILE A 96 -0.05 2.49 15.42
N MET A 97 -0.88 1.72 16.14
CA MET A 97 -0.35 0.74 17.11
C MET A 97 0.49 -0.36 16.44
N GLU A 98 0.05 -0.91 15.31
CA GLU A 98 0.82 -1.95 14.60
C GLU A 98 2.08 -1.39 13.92
N LEU A 99 1.98 -0.21 13.31
CA LEU A 99 3.15 0.48 12.73
C LEU A 99 4.16 0.91 13.80
N LYS A 100 3.69 1.36 14.96
CA LYS A 100 4.53 1.70 16.12
C LYS A 100 5.22 0.46 16.69
N GLN A 101 4.55 -0.69 16.74
CA GLN A 101 5.17 -1.94 17.19
C GLN A 101 6.27 -2.42 16.23
N ALA A 102 6.02 -2.38 14.91
CA ALA A 102 7.01 -2.77 13.91
C ALA A 102 8.23 -1.83 13.92
N THR A 103 7.99 -0.52 14.02
CA THR A 103 9.07 0.49 14.13
C THR A 103 9.80 0.42 15.47
N GLN A 104 9.11 0.07 16.56
CA GLN A 104 9.73 -0.11 17.88
C GLN A 104 10.69 -1.30 17.90
N LYS A 105 10.33 -2.45 17.33
CA LYS A 105 11.25 -3.59 17.19
C LYS A 105 12.47 -3.24 16.33
N ALA A 106 12.25 -2.56 15.19
CA ALA A 106 13.34 -2.12 14.33
C ALA A 106 14.28 -1.13 15.04
N ARG A 107 13.73 -0.22 15.85
CA ARG A 107 14.50 0.73 16.66
C ARG A 107 15.29 0.02 17.77
N GLN A 108 14.66 -0.86 18.54
CA GLN A 108 15.34 -1.67 19.56
C GLN A 108 16.51 -2.47 19.00
N LYS A 109 16.36 -3.04 17.79
CA LYS A 109 17.44 -3.74 17.09
C LYS A 109 18.59 -2.81 16.68
N ALA A 110 18.28 -1.58 16.28
CA ALA A 110 19.28 -0.56 15.97
C ALA A 110 20.05 -0.14 17.23
N ASP A 111 19.33 0.14 18.31
CA ASP A 111 19.88 0.52 19.61
C ASP A 111 20.81 -0.59 20.14
N LEU A 112 20.38 -1.86 20.10
CA LEU A 112 21.21 -3.01 20.50
C LEU A 112 22.47 -3.18 19.63
N LYS A 113 22.39 -2.88 18.32
CA LYS A 113 23.56 -2.94 17.42
C LYS A 113 24.57 -1.83 17.73
N GLU A 114 24.07 -0.64 18.06
CA GLU A 114 24.91 0.48 18.47
C GLU A 114 25.61 0.20 19.80
N GLU A 115 24.88 -0.31 20.80
CA GLU A 115 25.45 -0.78 22.07
C GLU A 115 26.50 -1.88 21.87
N LEU A 116 26.21 -2.87 21.01
CA LEU A 116 27.15 -3.94 20.68
C LEU A 116 28.45 -3.39 20.07
N SER A 117 28.34 -2.46 19.12
CA SER A 117 29.50 -1.81 18.49
C SER A 117 30.32 -1.07 19.54
N ARG A 118 29.66 -0.30 20.42
CA ARG A 118 30.32 0.42 21.51
C ARG A 118 31.06 -0.53 22.46
N TYR A 119 30.44 -1.62 22.88
CA TYR A 119 31.10 -2.60 23.76
C TYR A 119 32.24 -3.35 23.05
N GLN A 120 32.12 -3.62 21.75
CA GLN A 120 33.22 -4.19 20.96
C GLN A 120 34.42 -3.24 20.86
N GLU A 121 34.20 -1.93 20.73
CA GLU A 121 35.25 -0.92 20.72
C GLU A 121 35.91 -0.72 22.09
N LEU A 122 35.14 -0.79 23.18
CA LEU A 122 35.65 -0.59 24.54
C LEU A 122 36.41 -1.80 25.10
N LYS A 123 36.08 -3.02 24.65
CA LYS A 123 36.74 -4.27 25.09
C LYS A 123 38.28 -4.21 24.99
N PRO A 124 38.91 -3.90 23.83
CA PRO A 124 40.36 -3.83 23.72
C PRO A 124 40.97 -2.72 24.59
N VAL A 125 40.25 -1.61 24.78
CA VAL A 125 40.70 -0.48 25.63
C VAL A 125 40.76 -0.90 27.11
N ALA A 126 39.74 -1.59 27.61
CA ALA A 126 39.72 -2.10 28.98
C ALA A 126 40.82 -3.15 29.22
N HIS A 127 41.06 -4.02 28.23
CA HIS A 127 42.13 -5.00 28.28
C HIS A 127 43.51 -4.32 28.36
N GLN A 128 43.74 -3.32 27.50
CA GLN A 128 44.98 -2.55 27.47
C GLN A 128 45.23 -1.77 28.77
N ALA A 129 44.19 -1.24 29.41
CA ALA A 129 44.28 -0.59 30.72
C ALA A 129 44.80 -1.55 31.80
N ASN A 130 44.28 -2.79 31.83
CA ASN A 130 44.74 -3.83 32.76
C ASN A 130 46.19 -4.25 32.48
N GLU A 131 46.58 -4.41 31.21
CA GLU A 131 47.97 -4.72 30.85
C GLU A 131 48.94 -3.60 31.27
N ASN A 132 48.58 -2.34 31.03
CA ASN A 132 49.39 -1.17 31.41
C ASN A 132 49.56 -1.06 32.93
N LEU A 133 48.49 -1.27 33.70
CA LEU A 133 48.53 -1.29 35.17
C LEU A 133 49.48 -2.38 35.69
N MET A 134 49.40 -3.61 35.14
CA MET A 134 50.30 -4.70 35.53
C MET A 134 51.76 -4.39 35.18
N ALA A 135 52.01 -3.77 34.03
CA ALA A 135 53.36 -3.36 33.62
C ALA A 135 53.95 -2.27 34.54
N LEU A 136 53.13 -1.32 35.01
CA LEU A 136 53.56 -0.27 35.95
C LEU A 136 53.82 -0.81 37.35
N ILE A 137 53.00 -1.74 37.84
CA ILE A 137 53.21 -2.43 39.12
C ILE A 137 54.54 -3.21 39.12
N ALA A 138 54.89 -3.85 38.01
CA ALA A 138 56.14 -4.61 37.87
C ALA A 138 57.40 -3.74 37.82
N ARG A 139 57.28 -2.45 37.48
CA ARG A 139 58.40 -1.50 37.31
C ARG A 139 58.58 -0.52 38.47
N THR A 140 57.61 -0.45 39.38
CA THR A 140 57.62 0.52 40.48
C THR A 140 58.39 -0.03 41.68
N GLU A 141 59.40 0.71 42.14
CA GLU A 141 60.16 0.39 43.37
C GLU A 141 59.56 1.05 44.64
N ASP A 142 58.69 2.05 44.49
CA ASP A 142 58.01 2.73 45.60
C ASP A 142 56.83 1.91 46.14
N ALA A 143 56.89 1.55 47.43
CA ALA A 143 55.86 0.80 48.14
C ALA A 143 54.50 1.49 48.17
N ARG A 144 54.44 2.84 48.21
CA ARG A 144 53.19 3.60 48.29
C ARG A 144 52.45 3.65 46.96
N LEU A 145 53.19 3.93 45.88
CA LEU A 145 52.64 3.92 44.52
C LEU A 145 52.19 2.50 44.13
N LYS A 146 52.94 1.48 44.54
CA LYS A 146 52.57 0.07 44.33
C LYS A 146 51.24 -0.29 45.01
N GLU A 147 51.05 0.06 46.28
CA GLU A 147 49.79 -0.19 46.99
C GLU A 147 48.59 0.49 46.31
N ARG A 148 48.78 1.73 45.82
CA ARG A 148 47.71 2.47 45.13
C ARG A 148 47.35 1.87 43.78
N LEU A 149 48.33 1.43 42.99
CA LEU A 149 48.10 0.75 41.72
C LEU A 149 47.46 -0.63 41.92
N GLU A 150 47.87 -1.39 42.94
CA GLU A 150 47.28 -2.68 43.28
C GLU A 150 45.78 -2.57 43.66
N LYS A 151 45.36 -1.44 44.26
CA LYS A 151 43.95 -1.15 44.53
C LYS A 151 43.11 -0.89 43.26
N LEU A 152 43.71 -0.39 42.18
CA LEU A 152 43.01 -0.13 40.91
C LEU A 152 42.83 -1.38 40.03
N VAL A 153 43.69 -2.39 40.18
CA VAL A 153 43.60 -3.66 39.43
C VAL A 153 42.26 -4.39 39.60
N PRO A 154 41.71 -4.60 40.82
CA PRO A 154 40.42 -5.27 40.97
C PRO A 154 39.27 -4.44 40.38
N GLU A 155 39.33 -3.11 40.42
CA GLU A 155 38.31 -2.22 39.85
C GLU A 155 38.27 -2.35 38.32
N TRP A 156 39.43 -2.23 37.66
CA TRP A 156 39.52 -2.36 36.20
C TRP A 156 39.27 -3.78 35.69
N LYS A 157 39.67 -4.83 36.43
CA LYS A 157 39.24 -6.22 36.14
C LYS A 157 37.74 -6.39 36.27
N GLY A 158 37.11 -5.72 37.24
CA GLY A 158 35.65 -5.70 37.39
C GLY A 158 34.97 -5.06 36.18
N GLN A 159 35.46 -3.91 35.74
CA GLN A 159 34.94 -3.22 34.56
C GLN A 159 35.08 -4.04 33.27
N GLU A 160 36.25 -4.68 33.05
CA GLU A 160 36.47 -5.56 31.89
C GLU A 160 35.47 -6.73 31.87
N ARG A 161 35.26 -7.40 33.01
CA ARG A 161 34.28 -8.49 33.12
C ARG A 161 32.85 -8.02 32.87
N GLN A 162 32.48 -6.85 33.39
CA GLN A 162 31.16 -6.28 33.18
C GLN A 162 30.92 -5.95 31.71
N LEU A 163 31.91 -5.39 31.00
CA LEU A 163 31.83 -5.13 29.56
C LEU A 163 31.68 -6.43 28.76
N LEU A 164 32.45 -7.46 29.09
CA LEU A 164 32.33 -8.77 28.44
C LEU A 164 30.94 -9.40 28.64
N SER A 165 30.42 -9.34 29.86
CA SER A 165 29.08 -9.85 30.17
C SER A 165 27.99 -9.08 29.42
N ARG A 166 28.08 -7.74 29.38
CA ARG A 166 27.11 -6.91 28.63
C ARG A 166 27.17 -7.20 27.13
N LEU A 167 28.37 -7.34 26.55
CA LEU A 167 28.55 -7.71 25.14
C LEU A 167 27.86 -9.05 24.83
N GLU A 168 28.07 -10.07 25.66
CA GLU A 168 27.46 -11.40 25.47
C GLU A 168 25.92 -11.34 25.56
N ILE A 169 25.38 -10.59 26.53
CA ILE A 169 23.94 -10.40 26.69
C ILE A 169 23.33 -9.69 25.46
N THR A 170 23.93 -8.57 25.03
CA THR A 170 23.45 -7.82 23.86
C THR A 170 23.52 -8.66 22.59
N GLN A 171 24.58 -9.46 22.42
CA GLN A 171 24.72 -10.38 21.29
C GLN A 171 23.65 -11.49 21.32
N MET A 172 23.36 -12.05 22.49
CA MET A 172 22.32 -13.06 22.67
C MET A 172 20.93 -12.50 22.35
N GLN A 173 20.61 -11.30 22.82
CA GLN A 173 19.33 -10.62 22.53
C GLN A 173 19.16 -10.34 21.03
N LEU A 174 20.22 -9.93 20.34
CA LEU A 174 20.20 -9.76 18.88
C LEU A 174 19.96 -11.08 18.15
N MET A 175 20.61 -12.16 18.57
CA MET A 175 20.38 -13.49 18.00
C MET A 175 18.95 -13.98 18.23
N GLU A 176 18.38 -13.74 19.42
CA GLU A 176 17.00 -14.08 19.74
C GLU A 176 16.03 -13.32 18.81
N MET A 177 16.21 -12.00 18.66
CA MET A 177 15.40 -11.18 17.73
C MET A 177 15.51 -11.65 16.27
N GLU A 178 16.71 -12.00 15.80
CA GLU A 178 16.90 -12.53 14.44
C GLU A 178 16.29 -13.92 14.25
N SER A 179 16.27 -14.74 15.30
CA SER A 179 15.63 -16.06 15.29
C SER A 179 14.10 -15.96 15.24
N GLU A 180 13.51 -15.02 15.98
CA GLU A 180 12.07 -14.72 15.91
C GLU A 180 11.67 -14.27 14.50
N GLU A 181 12.44 -13.38 13.87
CA GLU A 181 12.18 -12.93 12.51
C GLU A 181 12.20 -14.08 11.49
N LYS A 182 13.21 -14.98 11.59
CA LYS A 182 13.28 -16.18 10.74
C LYS A 182 12.10 -17.12 10.94
N SER A 183 11.72 -17.36 12.20
CA SER A 183 10.57 -18.20 12.55
C SER A 183 9.25 -17.63 12.01
N ILE A 184 9.05 -16.31 12.05
CA ILE A 184 7.87 -15.66 11.48
C ILE A 184 7.86 -15.79 9.94
N LEU A 185 9.01 -15.60 9.28
CA LEU A 185 9.12 -15.74 7.83
C LEU A 185 8.86 -17.18 7.37
N GLU A 186 9.42 -18.17 8.06
CA GLU A 186 9.18 -19.59 7.79
C GLU A 186 7.73 -19.98 8.08
N THR A 187 7.17 -19.52 9.19
CA THR A 187 5.75 -19.74 9.56
C THR A 187 4.82 -19.09 8.53
N SER A 188 5.15 -17.91 8.02
CA SER A 188 4.39 -17.23 6.96
C SER A 188 4.45 -18.00 5.65
N GLN A 189 5.63 -18.46 5.22
CA GLN A 189 5.75 -19.29 4.01
C GLN A 189 4.96 -20.60 4.12
N ASN A 190 5.02 -21.26 5.27
CA ASN A 190 4.29 -22.50 5.51
C ASN A 190 2.77 -22.25 5.57
N SER A 191 2.35 -21.15 6.21
CA SER A 191 0.96 -20.70 6.28
C SER A 191 0.41 -20.36 4.90
N ILE A 192 1.19 -19.71 4.02
CA ILE A 192 0.78 -19.42 2.64
C ILE A 192 0.60 -20.72 1.85
N LYS A 193 1.55 -21.67 1.94
CA LYS A 193 1.40 -22.98 1.28
C LYS A 193 0.16 -23.72 1.77
N GLN A 194 -0.08 -23.71 3.07
CA GLN A 194 -1.26 -24.33 3.67
C GLN A 194 -2.55 -23.58 3.31
N PHE A 195 -2.51 -22.25 3.22
CA PHE A 195 -3.61 -21.42 2.72
C PHE A 195 -3.98 -21.82 1.30
N PHE A 196 -3.03 -21.90 0.37
CA PHE A 196 -3.31 -22.32 -1.00
C PHE A 196 -3.78 -23.76 -1.10
N LYS A 197 -3.22 -24.69 -0.31
CA LYS A 197 -3.65 -26.09 -0.31
C LYS A 197 -5.08 -26.26 0.21
N THR A 198 -5.43 -25.56 1.28
CA THR A 198 -6.71 -25.75 1.98
C THR A 198 -7.80 -24.84 1.41
N ARG A 199 -7.49 -23.55 1.28
CA ARG A 199 -8.45 -22.54 0.81
C ARG A 199 -8.50 -22.43 -0.70
N GLY A 200 -7.44 -22.84 -1.41
CA GLY A 200 -7.50 -23.01 -2.87
C GLY A 200 -8.52 -24.07 -3.28
N LEU A 201 -8.73 -25.11 -2.46
CA LEU A 201 -9.82 -26.07 -2.66
C LEU A 201 -11.19 -25.38 -2.55
N PHE A 202 -11.39 -24.52 -1.55
CA PHE A 202 -12.66 -23.78 -1.39
C PHE A 202 -12.92 -22.82 -2.55
N LEU A 203 -11.87 -22.14 -3.05
CA LEU A 203 -11.98 -21.34 -4.26
C LEU A 203 -12.38 -22.19 -5.49
N PHE A 204 -11.80 -23.38 -5.62
CA PHE A 204 -12.14 -24.30 -6.70
C PHE A 204 -13.59 -24.81 -6.61
N VAL A 205 -14.05 -25.15 -5.41
CA VAL A 205 -15.45 -25.55 -5.16
C VAL A 205 -16.40 -24.38 -5.44
N ALA A 206 -16.05 -23.15 -5.04
CA ALA A 206 -16.84 -21.96 -5.34
C ALA A 206 -16.95 -21.71 -6.85
N LEU A 207 -15.86 -21.92 -7.59
CA LEU A 207 -15.85 -21.82 -9.05
C LEU A 207 -16.78 -22.86 -9.69
N ILE A 208 -16.70 -24.12 -9.25
CA ILE A 208 -17.59 -25.19 -9.75
C ILE A 208 -19.06 -24.89 -9.41
N ALA A 209 -19.34 -24.43 -8.19
CA ALA A 209 -20.70 -24.06 -7.78
C ALA A 209 -21.26 -22.91 -8.64
N CYS A 210 -20.45 -21.91 -8.93
CA CYS A 210 -20.81 -20.80 -9.82
C CYS A 210 -21.12 -21.30 -11.23
N ILE A 211 -20.25 -22.13 -11.81
CA ILE A 211 -20.47 -22.75 -13.13
C ILE A 211 -21.76 -23.60 -13.11
N GLY A 212 -21.97 -24.39 -12.06
CA GLY A 212 -23.14 -25.24 -11.89
C GLY A 212 -24.45 -24.44 -11.87
N ILE A 213 -24.49 -23.33 -11.13
CA ILE A 213 -25.66 -22.45 -11.06
C ILE A 213 -25.90 -21.75 -12.39
N VAL A 214 -24.86 -21.26 -13.06
CA VAL A 214 -24.98 -20.65 -14.39
C VAL A 214 -25.50 -21.67 -15.42
N LEU A 215 -25.01 -22.91 -15.38
CA LEU A 215 -25.50 -23.98 -16.26
C LEU A 215 -26.96 -24.35 -15.96
N LEU A 216 -27.33 -24.51 -14.68
CA LEU A 216 -28.71 -24.76 -14.27
C LEU A 216 -29.66 -23.66 -14.75
N LEU A 217 -29.28 -22.41 -14.56
CA LEU A 217 -30.03 -21.27 -15.06
C LEU A 217 -30.05 -21.25 -16.60
N ARG A 218 -28.96 -21.59 -17.28
CA ARG A 218 -28.98 -21.66 -18.75
C ARG A 218 -29.95 -22.73 -19.26
N VAL A 219 -30.00 -23.88 -18.61
CA VAL A 219 -30.96 -24.95 -18.94
C VAL A 219 -32.39 -24.50 -18.65
N ALA A 220 -32.64 -23.85 -17.51
CA ALA A 220 -33.95 -23.31 -17.17
C ALA A 220 -34.42 -22.26 -18.19
N TYR A 221 -33.51 -21.42 -18.69
CA TYR A 221 -33.77 -20.44 -19.74
C TYR A 221 -34.14 -21.11 -21.08
N LEU A 222 -33.40 -22.13 -21.49
CA LEU A 222 -33.71 -22.89 -22.71
C LEU A 222 -35.09 -23.56 -22.62
N PHE A 223 -35.43 -24.08 -21.44
CA PHE A 223 -36.74 -24.65 -21.18
C PHE A 223 -37.86 -23.60 -21.25
N LEU A 224 -37.64 -22.41 -20.66
CA LEU A 224 -38.56 -21.26 -20.74
C LEU A 224 -38.84 -20.83 -22.19
N ILE A 225 -37.79 -20.68 -23.02
CA ILE A 225 -37.96 -20.32 -24.44
C ILE A 225 -38.77 -21.37 -25.19
N LYS A 226 -38.53 -22.66 -24.92
CA LYS A 226 -39.22 -23.75 -25.60
C LYS A 226 -40.70 -23.85 -25.19
N ARG A 227 -41.06 -23.46 -23.96
CA ARG A 227 -42.41 -23.61 -23.42
C ARG A 227 -43.32 -22.39 -23.62
N ILE A 228 -42.76 -21.19 -23.78
CA ILE A 228 -43.52 -19.95 -23.94
C ILE A 228 -43.71 -19.63 -25.44
N PRO A 229 -44.93 -19.71 -25.99
CA PRO A 229 -45.21 -19.29 -27.37
C PRO A 229 -45.01 -17.77 -27.51
N GLY A 230 -44.30 -17.33 -28.55
CA GLY A 230 -44.05 -15.91 -28.85
C GLY A 230 -42.57 -15.47 -28.80
N TYR A 231 -41.65 -16.32 -28.32
CA TYR A 231 -40.22 -15.99 -28.27
C TYR A 231 -39.52 -15.94 -29.66
N GLN A 232 -40.15 -16.53 -30.68
CA GLN A 232 -39.69 -16.62 -32.07
C GLN A 232 -40.26 -15.52 -32.98
N SER A 233 -41.03 -14.55 -32.47
CA SER A 233 -41.56 -13.46 -33.30
C SER A 233 -40.45 -12.53 -33.82
N VAL A 234 -40.60 -12.05 -35.06
CA VAL A 234 -39.64 -11.13 -35.73
C VAL A 234 -39.44 -9.85 -34.92
N TYR A 235 -40.51 -9.32 -34.34
CA TYR A 235 -40.49 -8.19 -33.42
C TYR A 235 -40.87 -8.68 -32.02
N ARG A 236 -39.90 -8.70 -31.10
CA ARG A 236 -40.14 -9.15 -29.72
C ARG A 236 -40.80 -8.03 -28.90
N PRO A 237 -41.98 -8.27 -28.30
CA PRO A 237 -42.66 -7.29 -27.46
C PRO A 237 -41.82 -6.93 -26.23
N PHE A 238 -42.02 -5.71 -25.71
CA PHE A 238 -41.29 -5.14 -24.58
C PHE A 238 -41.18 -6.09 -23.39
N HIS A 239 -42.29 -6.69 -22.95
CA HIS A 239 -42.34 -7.56 -21.78
C HIS A 239 -41.40 -8.77 -21.89
N LEU A 240 -41.25 -9.35 -23.08
CA LEU A 240 -40.35 -10.48 -23.28
C LEU A 240 -38.87 -10.07 -23.21
N ARG A 241 -38.51 -8.86 -23.69
CA ARG A 241 -37.14 -8.32 -23.54
C ARG A 241 -36.83 -7.94 -22.10
N ALA A 242 -37.77 -7.30 -21.41
CA ALA A 242 -37.65 -6.95 -20.01
C ALA A 242 -37.49 -8.20 -19.13
N MET A 243 -38.26 -9.26 -19.40
CA MET A 243 -38.10 -10.55 -18.70
C MET A 243 -36.75 -11.22 -19.00
N ASP A 244 -36.24 -11.15 -20.24
CA ASP A 244 -34.89 -11.65 -20.57
C ASP A 244 -33.80 -10.87 -19.81
N LEU A 245 -33.92 -9.55 -19.76
CA LEU A 245 -33.00 -8.70 -19.00
C LEU A 245 -33.05 -9.01 -17.50
N LEU A 246 -34.26 -9.10 -16.93
CA LEU A 246 -34.46 -9.45 -15.53
C LEU A 246 -33.85 -10.81 -15.22
N TYR A 247 -34.06 -11.80 -16.09
CA TYR A 247 -33.49 -13.13 -15.94
C TYR A 247 -31.96 -13.11 -15.89
N ARG A 248 -31.32 -12.33 -16.77
CA ARG A 248 -29.86 -12.17 -16.78
C ARG A 248 -29.36 -11.51 -15.49
N VAL A 249 -30.03 -10.46 -15.02
CA VAL A 249 -29.67 -9.78 -13.76
C VAL A 249 -29.78 -10.75 -12.58
N VAL A 250 -30.90 -11.46 -12.47
CA VAL A 250 -31.11 -12.47 -11.43
C VAL A 250 -30.03 -13.56 -11.52
N SER A 251 -29.69 -14.03 -12.72
CA SER A 251 -28.65 -15.05 -12.90
C SER A 251 -27.28 -14.60 -12.42
N VAL A 252 -26.89 -13.36 -12.68
CA VAL A 252 -25.63 -12.80 -12.18
C VAL A 252 -25.67 -12.71 -10.66
N LEU A 253 -26.76 -12.18 -10.10
CA LEU A 253 -26.91 -12.08 -8.64
C LEU A 253 -26.88 -13.45 -7.95
N SER A 254 -27.54 -14.46 -8.52
CA SER A 254 -27.50 -15.83 -8.02
C SER A 254 -26.08 -16.42 -8.06
N ALA A 255 -25.30 -16.15 -9.11
CA ALA A 255 -23.91 -16.58 -9.20
C ALA A 255 -23.03 -15.92 -8.13
N LEU A 256 -23.21 -14.62 -7.87
CA LEU A 256 -22.50 -13.91 -6.80
C LEU A 256 -22.88 -14.45 -5.43
N LEU A 257 -24.18 -14.65 -5.18
CA LEU A 257 -24.69 -15.18 -3.92
C LEU A 257 -24.21 -16.63 -3.68
N ALA A 258 -24.03 -17.42 -4.74
CA ALA A 258 -23.46 -18.75 -4.65
C ALA A 258 -22.04 -18.75 -4.09
N VAL A 259 -21.20 -17.81 -4.53
CA VAL A 259 -19.82 -17.67 -4.03
C VAL A 259 -19.83 -17.36 -2.54
N ILE A 260 -20.70 -16.43 -2.10
CA ILE A 260 -20.86 -16.10 -0.68
C ILE A 260 -21.34 -17.32 0.11
N LEU A 261 -22.36 -18.03 -0.40
CA LEU A 261 -22.92 -19.21 0.24
C LEU A 261 -21.88 -20.31 0.41
N VAL A 262 -21.05 -20.56 -0.61
CA VAL A 262 -19.97 -21.53 -0.54
C VAL A 262 -18.98 -21.16 0.57
N PHE A 263 -18.49 -19.92 0.61
CA PHE A 263 -17.55 -19.52 1.67
C PHE A 263 -18.17 -19.53 3.07
N TYR A 264 -19.47 -19.24 3.17
CA TYR A 264 -20.22 -19.36 4.42
C TYR A 264 -20.34 -20.82 4.89
N LEU A 265 -20.66 -21.75 3.99
CA LEU A 265 -20.78 -23.18 4.31
C LEU A 265 -19.46 -23.83 4.70
N PHE A 266 -18.34 -23.36 4.14
CA PHE A 266 -17.00 -23.81 4.53
C PHE A 266 -16.45 -23.09 5.78
N GLU A 267 -17.26 -22.24 6.44
CA GLU A 267 -16.90 -21.45 7.62
C GLU A 267 -15.58 -20.66 7.48
N ASP A 268 -15.23 -20.32 6.23
CA ASP A 268 -14.01 -19.56 5.94
C ASP A 268 -14.31 -18.06 5.98
N TRP A 269 -14.15 -17.49 7.16
CA TRP A 269 -14.36 -16.05 7.41
C TRP A 269 -13.40 -15.14 6.61
N VAL A 270 -12.20 -15.60 6.26
CA VAL A 270 -11.22 -14.79 5.52
C VAL A 270 -11.63 -14.67 4.06
N LEU A 271 -11.96 -15.79 3.41
CA LEU A 271 -12.46 -15.76 2.04
C LEU A 271 -13.81 -15.05 1.94
N LEU A 272 -14.69 -15.24 2.94
CA LEU A 272 -15.98 -14.55 3.00
C LEU A 272 -15.82 -13.03 3.11
N SER A 273 -14.96 -12.54 4.01
CA SER A 273 -14.70 -11.09 4.16
C SER A 273 -14.04 -10.49 2.92
N LEU A 274 -13.05 -11.19 2.33
CA LEU A 274 -12.43 -10.75 1.07
C LEU A 274 -13.44 -10.69 -0.07
N ALA A 275 -14.33 -11.68 -0.18
CA ALA A 275 -15.38 -11.70 -1.18
C ALA A 275 -16.38 -10.54 -1.01
N ILE A 276 -16.78 -10.23 0.22
CA ILE A 276 -17.67 -9.09 0.51
C ILE A 276 -17.02 -7.77 0.10
N ILE A 277 -15.74 -7.56 0.43
CA ILE A 277 -15.00 -6.36 0.03
C ILE A 277 -14.93 -6.25 -1.49
N PHE A 278 -14.64 -7.35 -2.18
CA PHE A 278 -14.63 -7.39 -3.64
C PHE A 278 -16.00 -7.05 -4.24
N LEU A 279 -17.09 -7.60 -3.68
CA LEU A 279 -18.45 -7.31 -4.12
C LEU A 279 -18.85 -5.85 -3.87
N LEU A 280 -18.42 -5.25 -2.76
CA LEU A 280 -18.63 -3.82 -2.50
C LEU A 280 -17.90 -2.95 -3.52
N GLY A 281 -16.67 -3.32 -3.88
CA GLY A 281 -15.92 -2.68 -4.97
C GLY A 281 -16.65 -2.78 -6.31
N LEU A 282 -17.14 -3.97 -6.66
CA LEU A 282 -17.90 -4.18 -7.89
C LEU A 282 -19.23 -3.41 -7.89
N ALA A 283 -19.94 -3.38 -6.76
CA ALA A 283 -21.15 -2.59 -6.59
C ALA A 283 -20.90 -1.08 -6.76
N TRP A 284 -19.76 -0.58 -6.27
CA TRP A 284 -19.33 0.80 -6.48
C TRP A 284 -19.08 1.10 -7.96
N THR A 285 -18.41 0.19 -8.68
CA THR A 285 -18.21 0.32 -10.13
C THR A 285 -19.54 0.33 -10.90
N VAL A 286 -20.46 -0.58 -10.57
CA VAL A 286 -21.80 -0.64 -11.17
C VAL A 286 -22.56 0.65 -10.91
N LYS A 287 -22.54 1.17 -9.67
CA LYS A 287 -23.19 2.44 -9.31
C LYS A 287 -22.71 3.62 -10.16
N ASN A 288 -21.41 3.69 -10.47
CA ASN A 288 -20.86 4.79 -11.25
C ASN A 288 -21.07 4.66 -12.76
N THR A 289 -21.23 3.43 -13.26
CA THR A 289 -21.36 3.14 -14.70
C THR A 289 -22.82 3.06 -15.16
N LEU A 290 -23.72 2.55 -14.32
CA LEU A 290 -25.13 2.33 -14.65
C LEU A 290 -25.86 3.60 -15.15
N PRO A 291 -25.69 4.80 -14.54
CA PRO A 291 -26.43 6.01 -14.97
C PRO A 291 -26.19 6.38 -16.43
N ARG A 292 -24.99 6.10 -16.96
CA ARG A 292 -24.63 6.42 -18.35
C ARG A 292 -25.43 5.59 -19.37
N PHE A 293 -25.84 4.38 -18.99
CA PHE A 293 -26.55 3.45 -19.88
C PHE A 293 -28.08 3.53 -19.75
N VAL A 294 -28.62 4.31 -18.80
CA VAL A 294 -30.07 4.42 -18.59
C VAL A 294 -30.77 4.98 -19.83
N HIS A 295 -30.22 6.01 -20.47
CA HIS A 295 -30.83 6.60 -21.68
C HIS A 295 -30.83 5.63 -22.86
N GLN A 296 -29.72 4.92 -23.09
CA GLN A 296 -29.60 3.91 -24.15
C GLN A 296 -30.54 2.71 -23.91
N SER A 297 -30.71 2.31 -22.65
CA SER A 297 -31.60 1.19 -22.30
C SER A 297 -33.06 1.46 -22.71
N ARG A 298 -33.52 2.72 -22.67
CA ARG A 298 -34.89 3.09 -23.08
C ARG A 298 -35.13 2.83 -24.58
N LEU A 299 -34.15 3.10 -25.42
CA LEU A 299 -34.22 2.82 -26.86
C LEU A 299 -34.18 1.32 -27.15
N ILE A 300 -33.29 0.56 -26.50
CA ILE A 300 -33.21 -0.91 -26.64
C ILE A 300 -34.53 -1.61 -26.24
N LEU A 301 -35.20 -1.05 -25.23
CA LEU A 301 -36.51 -1.49 -24.76
C LEU A 301 -37.68 -1.01 -25.65
N ASN A 302 -37.39 -0.33 -26.76
CA ASN A 302 -38.39 0.19 -27.71
C ASN A 302 -39.34 1.25 -27.09
N ILE A 303 -38.90 1.97 -26.06
CA ILE A 303 -39.68 3.01 -25.32
C ILE A 303 -39.19 4.43 -25.69
N GLY A 304 -38.19 4.56 -26.57
CA GLY A 304 -37.64 5.85 -26.97
C GLY A 304 -38.40 6.55 -28.11
N ALA A 305 -37.82 7.66 -28.57
CA ALA A 305 -38.30 8.44 -29.73
C ALA A 305 -38.15 7.69 -31.06
N VAL A 306 -37.22 6.71 -31.10
CA VAL A 306 -37.04 5.79 -32.22
C VAL A 306 -37.53 4.41 -31.81
N ARG A 307 -38.37 3.80 -32.65
CA ARG A 307 -38.97 2.48 -32.42
C ARG A 307 -38.73 1.53 -33.59
N GLU A 308 -38.60 0.25 -33.28
CA GLU A 308 -38.50 -0.81 -34.29
C GLU A 308 -39.79 -0.93 -35.10
N GLY A 309 -39.65 -1.10 -36.41
CA GLY A 309 -40.76 -1.17 -37.36
C GLY A 309 -41.33 0.19 -37.77
N GLU A 310 -40.74 1.30 -37.30
CA GLU A 310 -41.12 2.66 -37.70
C GLU A 310 -40.14 3.24 -38.73
N ARG A 311 -40.59 4.32 -39.40
CA ARG A 311 -39.81 5.08 -40.38
C ARG A 311 -39.06 6.21 -39.67
N LEU A 312 -37.79 6.36 -40.02
CA LEU A 312 -36.86 7.37 -39.55
C LEU A 312 -36.30 8.12 -40.76
N VAL A 313 -35.95 9.40 -40.63
CA VAL A 313 -35.18 10.11 -41.67
C VAL A 313 -33.78 10.35 -41.14
N TYR A 314 -32.77 9.91 -41.88
CA TYR A 314 -31.36 10.06 -41.54
C TYR A 314 -30.60 10.53 -42.77
N GLN A 315 -29.85 11.63 -42.64
CA GLN A 315 -29.13 12.28 -43.74
C GLN A 315 -30.01 12.56 -44.97
N GLY A 316 -31.25 12.99 -44.75
CA GLY A 316 -32.21 13.28 -45.83
C GLY A 316 -32.90 12.07 -46.45
N VAL A 317 -32.46 10.84 -46.14
CA VAL A 317 -33.03 9.61 -46.68
C VAL A 317 -33.96 8.93 -45.65
N PRO A 318 -35.14 8.45 -46.05
CA PRO A 318 -35.99 7.62 -45.21
C PRO A 318 -35.43 6.21 -45.00
N TRP A 319 -35.48 5.71 -43.77
CA TRP A 319 -35.03 4.38 -43.38
C TRP A 319 -36.06 3.69 -42.49
N LEU A 320 -36.20 2.37 -42.66
CA LEU A 320 -36.96 1.50 -41.77
C LEU A 320 -36.05 1.06 -40.62
N VAL A 321 -36.51 1.25 -39.38
CA VAL A 321 -35.79 0.78 -38.19
C VAL A 321 -36.03 -0.72 -38.03
N LYS A 322 -35.10 -1.56 -38.50
CA LYS A 322 -35.25 -3.02 -38.47
C LYS A 322 -35.01 -3.59 -37.08
N LYS A 323 -33.93 -3.14 -36.42
CA LYS A 323 -33.53 -3.65 -35.09
C LYS A 323 -32.79 -2.58 -34.30
N ILE A 324 -33.20 -2.38 -33.05
CA ILE A 324 -32.50 -1.48 -32.11
C ILE A 324 -31.66 -2.33 -31.16
N ASN A 325 -30.36 -2.05 -31.15
CA ASN A 325 -29.38 -2.62 -30.22
C ASN A 325 -28.21 -1.64 -30.08
N PHE A 326 -27.15 -1.99 -29.35
CA PHE A 326 -25.92 -1.18 -29.27
C PHE A 326 -25.43 -0.72 -30.65
N PHE A 327 -25.52 -1.61 -31.64
CA PHE A 327 -25.51 -1.23 -33.04
C PHE A 327 -26.87 -1.55 -33.65
N SER A 328 -27.56 -0.51 -34.06
CA SER A 328 -28.87 -0.58 -34.66
C SER A 328 -28.76 -0.76 -36.17
N VAL A 329 -29.72 -1.48 -36.75
CA VAL A 329 -29.76 -1.77 -38.19
C VAL A 329 -30.95 -1.05 -38.79
N LEU A 330 -30.67 -0.18 -39.73
CA LEU A 330 -31.61 0.54 -40.58
C LEU A 330 -31.61 -0.09 -41.96
N GLU A 331 -32.76 -0.15 -42.62
CA GLU A 331 -32.90 -0.71 -43.97
C GLU A 331 -33.75 0.22 -44.82
N ASN A 332 -33.33 0.52 -46.05
CA ASN A 332 -34.18 1.22 -47.00
C ASN A 332 -34.74 0.19 -47.99
N PRO A 333 -36.05 -0.10 -47.98
CA PRO A 333 -36.66 -1.09 -48.87
C PRO A 333 -36.57 -0.78 -50.36
N ASP A 334 -36.58 0.50 -50.77
CA ASP A 334 -36.55 0.89 -52.18
C ASP A 334 -35.12 0.90 -52.75
N ILE A 335 -34.11 1.25 -51.93
CA ILE A 335 -32.68 1.20 -52.29
C ILE A 335 -32.14 -0.25 -52.14
N GLY A 336 -32.68 -1.02 -51.21
CA GLY A 336 -32.21 -2.37 -50.87
C GLY A 336 -30.90 -2.39 -50.06
N GLN A 337 -30.54 -1.28 -49.42
CA GLN A 337 -29.33 -1.16 -48.60
C GLN A 337 -29.65 -1.20 -47.10
N THR A 338 -28.70 -1.71 -46.32
CA THR A 338 -28.75 -1.71 -44.85
C THR A 338 -27.64 -0.86 -44.27
N LEU A 339 -27.98 0.02 -43.34
CA LEU A 339 -27.04 0.88 -42.62
C LEU A 339 -26.97 0.44 -41.16
N ARG A 340 -25.75 0.32 -40.63
CA ARG A 340 -25.52 -0.05 -39.23
C ARG A 340 -24.97 1.16 -38.49
N LEU A 341 -25.75 1.67 -37.53
CA LEU A 341 -25.40 2.86 -36.75
C LEU A 341 -25.25 2.53 -35.27
N PRO A 342 -24.33 3.20 -34.55
CA PRO A 342 -24.30 3.16 -33.09
C PRO A 342 -25.60 3.76 -32.53
N ILE A 343 -26.07 3.25 -31.38
CA ILE A 343 -27.34 3.68 -30.78
C ILE A 343 -27.36 5.16 -30.39
N GLU A 344 -26.18 5.72 -30.13
CA GLU A 344 -25.96 7.13 -29.80
C GLU A 344 -26.48 8.05 -30.91
N GLU A 345 -26.28 7.69 -32.18
CA GLU A 345 -26.76 8.48 -33.33
C GLU A 345 -28.28 8.47 -33.48
N LEU A 346 -28.96 7.48 -32.90
CA LEU A 346 -30.42 7.38 -32.92
C LEU A 346 -31.08 8.18 -31.79
N MET A 347 -30.32 8.67 -30.81
CA MET A 347 -30.89 9.34 -29.63
C MET A 347 -31.57 10.66 -29.96
N ASP A 348 -31.02 11.41 -30.92
CA ASP A 348 -31.50 12.74 -31.32
C ASP A 348 -32.51 12.68 -32.48
N LEU A 349 -32.84 11.48 -32.94
CA LEU A 349 -33.75 11.27 -34.06
C LEU A 349 -35.15 10.86 -33.58
N ILE A 350 -36.14 11.06 -34.44
CA ILE A 350 -37.54 10.77 -34.15
C ILE A 350 -38.06 9.84 -35.24
N SER A 351 -38.61 8.69 -34.84
CA SER A 351 -39.33 7.81 -35.76
C SER A 351 -40.83 8.08 -35.75
N ARG A 352 -41.49 7.67 -36.83
CA ARG A 352 -42.95 7.66 -36.92
C ARG A 352 -43.45 6.41 -37.63
N PRO A 353 -44.71 5.99 -37.36
CA PRO A 353 -45.38 4.99 -38.19
C PRO A 353 -45.40 5.41 -39.66
N PHE A 354 -45.25 4.43 -40.56
CA PHE A 354 -45.34 4.64 -42.00
C PHE A 354 -46.62 4.02 -42.56
N GLN A 355 -47.09 4.58 -43.67
CA GLN A 355 -48.23 4.02 -44.41
C GLN A 355 -47.73 3.07 -45.50
N LYS A 356 -48.51 2.04 -45.83
CA LYS A 356 -48.11 1.00 -46.80
C LYS A 356 -47.72 1.52 -48.19
N HIS A 357 -48.27 2.67 -48.59
CA HIS A 357 -48.05 3.28 -49.90
C HIS A 357 -47.03 4.43 -49.89
N GLU A 358 -46.36 4.64 -48.75
CA GLU A 358 -45.41 5.72 -48.62
C GLU A 358 -44.06 5.34 -49.25
N PRO A 359 -43.50 6.13 -50.19
CA PRO A 359 -42.22 5.82 -50.80
C PRO A 359 -41.06 5.99 -49.82
N TRP A 360 -40.07 5.09 -49.88
CA TRP A 360 -38.83 5.14 -49.10
C TRP A 360 -37.69 5.83 -49.85
N PHE A 361 -37.80 5.92 -51.17
CA PHE A 361 -36.91 6.71 -52.00
C PHE A 361 -37.70 7.31 -53.19
N PRO A 362 -37.32 8.48 -53.73
CA PRO A 362 -38.04 9.11 -54.84
C PRO A 362 -38.11 8.28 -56.13
N CYS A 363 -37.20 7.32 -56.30
CA CYS A 363 -37.15 6.43 -57.46
C CYS A 363 -36.72 5.01 -57.06
N ARG A 364 -36.92 4.04 -57.95
CA ARG A 364 -36.42 2.67 -57.81
C ARG A 364 -35.42 2.34 -58.91
N LYS A 365 -34.71 1.25 -58.73
CA LYS A 365 -33.81 0.70 -59.74
C LYS A 365 -34.61 0.39 -61.01
N ASN A 366 -34.11 0.83 -62.16
CA ASN A 366 -34.71 0.77 -63.50
C ASN A 366 -35.87 1.74 -63.76
N ASP A 367 -36.16 2.68 -62.84
CA ASP A 367 -37.14 3.74 -63.13
C ASP A 367 -36.54 4.80 -64.06
N TRP A 368 -37.40 5.39 -64.89
CA TRP A 368 -37.05 6.54 -65.72
C TRP A 368 -37.39 7.83 -64.99
N VAL A 369 -36.38 8.67 -64.78
CA VAL A 369 -36.53 9.95 -64.08
C VAL A 369 -36.20 11.12 -65.00
N ILE A 370 -36.87 12.25 -64.73
CA ILE A 370 -36.60 13.54 -65.37
C ILE A 370 -36.15 14.46 -64.24
N LEU A 371 -34.91 14.94 -64.32
CA LEU A 371 -34.34 15.85 -63.35
C LEU A 371 -34.66 17.30 -63.70
N SER A 372 -34.47 18.19 -62.72
CA SER A 372 -34.74 19.63 -62.83
C SER A 372 -33.93 20.32 -63.93
N ASP A 373 -32.74 19.79 -64.24
CA ASP A 373 -31.87 20.22 -65.35
C ASP A 373 -32.37 19.77 -66.75
N GLY A 374 -33.53 19.12 -66.81
CA GLY A 374 -34.12 18.58 -68.04
C GLY A 374 -33.52 17.25 -68.49
N THR A 375 -32.54 16.71 -67.75
CA THR A 375 -31.89 15.43 -68.05
C THR A 375 -32.88 14.28 -67.86
N ARG A 376 -32.96 13.39 -68.87
CA ARG A 376 -33.79 12.18 -68.82
C ARG A 376 -32.90 10.94 -68.87
N GLY A 377 -33.03 10.08 -67.88
CA GLY A 377 -32.22 8.86 -67.79
C GLY A 377 -32.91 7.73 -67.03
N CYS A 378 -32.42 6.52 -67.23
CA CYS A 378 -32.83 5.34 -66.49
C CYS A 378 -31.91 5.13 -65.28
N VAL A 379 -32.49 4.93 -64.10
CA VAL A 379 -31.76 4.66 -62.85
C VAL A 379 -31.12 3.28 -62.91
N THR A 380 -29.79 3.21 -62.90
CA THR A 380 -29.07 1.93 -63.02
C THR A 380 -28.53 1.46 -61.66
N SER A 381 -28.07 2.39 -60.84
CA SER A 381 -27.54 2.13 -59.50
C SER A 381 -28.08 3.14 -58.49
N LEU A 382 -28.40 2.67 -57.28
CA LEU A 382 -28.89 3.46 -56.16
C LEU A 382 -28.04 3.18 -54.93
N SER A 383 -27.63 4.26 -54.27
CA SER A 383 -26.98 4.25 -52.96
C SER A 383 -27.53 5.38 -52.11
N HIS A 384 -27.36 5.30 -50.78
CA HIS A 384 -27.76 6.40 -49.92
C HIS A 384 -26.96 7.69 -50.18
N GLU A 385 -25.77 7.60 -50.77
CA GLU A 385 -24.92 8.76 -51.14
C GLU A 385 -25.13 9.25 -52.58
N MET A 386 -25.42 8.34 -53.51
CA MET A 386 -25.38 8.65 -54.95
C MET A 386 -26.40 7.85 -55.77
N VAL A 387 -26.88 8.49 -56.84
CA VAL A 387 -27.79 7.92 -57.84
C VAL A 387 -27.11 7.96 -59.20
N GLU A 388 -27.00 6.82 -59.88
CA GLU A 388 -26.43 6.72 -61.24
C GLU A 388 -27.53 6.56 -62.29
N LEU A 389 -27.54 7.47 -63.26
CA LEU A 389 -28.45 7.48 -64.39
C LEU A 389 -27.72 7.16 -65.69
N VAL A 390 -28.37 6.39 -66.56
CA VAL A 390 -27.95 6.17 -67.95
C VAL A 390 -28.85 6.96 -68.88
N LEU A 391 -28.26 7.86 -69.66
CA LEU A 391 -28.96 8.71 -70.62
C LEU A 391 -29.32 7.95 -71.90
N ARG A 392 -30.28 8.49 -72.66
CA ARG A 392 -30.56 8.03 -74.04
C ARG A 392 -29.35 8.33 -74.92
N GLY A 393 -28.44 7.36 -75.05
CA GLY A 393 -27.12 7.50 -75.67
C GLY A 393 -26.01 6.74 -74.95
N GLY A 394 -26.29 6.12 -73.79
CA GLY A 394 -25.33 5.27 -73.07
C GLY A 394 -24.37 6.01 -72.14
N ALA A 395 -24.37 7.35 -72.15
CA ALA A 395 -23.63 8.16 -71.20
C ALA A 395 -24.18 7.98 -69.77
N LYS A 396 -23.27 7.85 -68.80
CA LYS A 396 -23.57 7.72 -67.37
C LYS A 396 -23.41 9.07 -66.69
N LYS A 397 -24.37 9.44 -65.84
CA LYS A 397 -24.32 10.66 -65.02
C LYS A 397 -24.65 10.29 -63.57
N VAL A 398 -23.86 10.80 -62.63
CA VAL A 398 -23.99 10.53 -61.20
C VAL A 398 -24.45 11.79 -60.50
N TYR A 399 -25.41 11.64 -59.60
CA TYR A 399 -25.96 12.71 -58.77
C TYR A 399 -25.78 12.32 -57.29
N GLN A 400 -25.51 13.30 -56.43
CA GLN A 400 -25.54 13.08 -54.99
C GLN A 400 -26.99 13.05 -54.52
N THR A 401 -27.31 12.25 -53.51
CA THR A 401 -28.70 12.14 -52.99
C THR A 401 -29.25 13.46 -52.42
N SER A 402 -28.37 14.40 -52.08
CA SER A 402 -28.72 15.74 -51.61
C SER A 402 -29.16 16.71 -52.71
N ASP A 403 -28.79 16.43 -53.97
CA ASP A 403 -28.98 17.29 -55.15
C ASP A 403 -30.18 16.83 -55.99
#